data_AF-A0A378RMU3-F1
#
_entry.id   AF-A0A378RMU3-F1
#
_cell.length_a   1.000
_cell.length_b   1.000
_cell.length_c   1.000
_cell.angle_alpha   90.00
_cell.angle_beta   90.00
_cell.angle_gamma   90.00
#
_symmetry.space_group_name_H-M   'P 1'
#
loop_
_entity.id
_entity.type
_entity.pdbx_description
1 polymer ?
#
loop_
_entity_poly.entity_id
_entity_poly.type
_entity_poly.pdbx_seq_one_letter_code
_entity_poly.pdbx_strand_id
1 'polypeptide(L)'
;MSAEVKIIATNSNIPPERIGDVRIRVVVGQTVSITRAELTNSTPSYHHEFDRPIAGIKILAPGIEVNNILRPSGTATIATLTNNNQILRYVSDEVQNGVIDKEILDASLFKVKGNSIGTDYVEYTASAFNSIANTISGYINESAKLFINVVSAVNQPPNSIGNNTIDCPIGMLVPLNINVFTVDTTPPYGDPEGDAPLKIIIPNIQGDAIVTFNGIRVINGQEFFATNLESGEIKAFYPPGTAEGVVTTIKFDVADVGSGQYSGL
;
A
#
# COMPACT_ATOMS: atom_id res chain seq x y z
N MET A 1 55.50 -21.40 -40.45
CA MET A 1 54.29 -20.62 -40.09
C MET A 1 53.64 -21.36 -38.94
N SER A 2 53.60 -20.73 -37.77
CA SER A 2 53.10 -21.34 -36.53
C SER A 2 51.60 -21.60 -36.65
N ALA A 3 51.18 -22.80 -36.25
CA ALA A 3 49.79 -23.17 -36.13
C ALA A 3 49.11 -22.30 -35.07
N GLU A 4 47.86 -21.90 -35.33
CA GLU A 4 46.89 -21.74 -34.25
C GLU A 4 45.58 -22.38 -34.70
N VAL A 5 45.45 -23.64 -34.28
CA VAL A 5 44.19 -24.38 -34.26
C VAL A 5 43.34 -23.74 -33.17
N LYS A 6 42.29 -23.01 -33.56
CA LYS A 6 41.25 -22.60 -32.62
C LYS A 6 40.08 -23.59 -32.70
N ILE A 7 40.24 -24.72 -32.02
CA ILE A 7 39.09 -25.53 -31.63
C ILE A 7 38.47 -24.84 -30.43
N ILE A 8 37.32 -24.20 -30.62
CA ILE A 8 36.33 -24.08 -29.54
C ILE A 8 35.24 -25.07 -29.91
N ALA A 9 35.39 -26.30 -29.42
CA ALA A 9 34.27 -27.19 -29.27
C ALA A 9 33.72 -26.97 -27.86
N THR A 10 32.55 -26.37 -27.75
CA THR A 10 31.61 -26.77 -26.70
C THR A 10 30.34 -27.21 -27.39
N ASN A 11 30.24 -28.52 -27.60
CA ASN A 11 28.94 -29.16 -27.57
C ASN A 11 28.32 -28.82 -26.20
N SER A 12 27.33 -27.95 -26.21
CA SER A 12 26.19 -28.05 -25.31
C SER A 12 25.01 -27.90 -26.28
N ASN A 13 24.28 -28.95 -26.64
CA ASN A 13 23.17 -29.43 -25.83
C ASN A 13 22.71 -28.39 -24.80
N ILE A 14 22.36 -27.16 -25.22
CA ILE A 14 21.70 -26.18 -24.33
C ILE A 14 20.18 -26.34 -24.48
N PRO A 15 19.50 -27.18 -23.67
CA PRO A 15 18.08 -27.05 -23.42
C PRO A 15 17.83 -26.21 -22.15
N PRO A 16 16.70 -25.51 -22.09
CA PRO A 16 16.55 -24.16 -22.57
C PRO A 16 16.81 -23.14 -21.45
N GLU A 17 16.99 -21.90 -21.87
CA GLU A 17 16.68 -20.76 -21.02
C GLU A 17 15.29 -20.97 -20.44
N ARG A 18 15.15 -20.93 -19.12
CA ARG A 18 13.89 -21.26 -18.48
C ARG A 18 13.53 -20.16 -17.53
N ILE A 19 12.35 -19.58 -17.75
CA ILE A 19 11.67 -18.76 -16.75
C ILE A 19 10.48 -19.54 -16.24
N GLY A 20 10.41 -19.70 -14.92
CA GLY A 20 9.24 -20.28 -14.29
C GLY A 20 8.17 -19.24 -14.02
N ASP A 21 7.08 -19.69 -13.42
CA ASP A 21 6.01 -18.78 -13.01
C ASP A 21 6.42 -17.99 -11.77
N VAL A 22 6.01 -16.73 -11.72
CA VAL A 22 6.24 -15.84 -10.57
C VAL A 22 4.93 -15.69 -9.80
N ARG A 23 4.99 -15.68 -8.47
CA ARG A 23 3.80 -15.53 -7.63
C ARG A 23 3.95 -14.33 -6.72
N ILE A 24 3.10 -13.32 -6.92
CA ILE A 24 3.06 -12.11 -6.10
C ILE A 24 1.87 -12.19 -5.15
N ARG A 25 2.14 -11.95 -3.86
CA ARG A 25 1.09 -11.72 -2.87
C ARG A 25 0.96 -10.23 -2.62
N VAL A 26 -0.27 -9.72 -2.69
CA VAL A 26 -0.58 -8.31 -2.41
C VAL A 26 -1.81 -8.23 -1.50
N VAL A 27 -1.82 -7.25 -0.61
CA VAL A 27 -2.99 -6.98 0.25
C VAL A 27 -3.92 -6.02 -0.47
N VAL A 28 -5.24 -6.17 -0.29
CA VAL A 28 -6.22 -5.19 -0.80
C VAL A 28 -5.84 -3.77 -0.37
N GLY A 29 -5.84 -2.82 -1.30
CA GLY A 29 -5.45 -1.42 -1.07
C GLY A 29 -3.94 -1.16 -1.18
N GLN A 30 -3.11 -2.15 -0.89
CA GLN A 30 -1.65 -2.01 -0.93
C GLN A 30 -1.08 -2.13 -2.34
N THR A 31 0.13 -1.59 -2.52
CA THR A 31 0.90 -1.64 -3.76
C THR A 31 2.25 -2.31 -3.53
N VAL A 32 2.60 -3.27 -4.38
CA VAL A 32 3.88 -4.00 -4.35
C VAL A 32 4.61 -3.73 -5.66
N SER A 33 5.92 -3.48 -5.58
CA SER A 33 6.79 -3.37 -6.76
C SER A 33 7.23 -4.75 -7.22
N ILE A 34 7.20 -4.99 -8.52
CA ILE A 34 7.74 -6.19 -9.17
C ILE A 34 9.10 -5.82 -9.74
N THR A 35 10.15 -6.44 -9.22
CA THR A 35 11.55 -6.13 -9.56
C THR A 35 12.19 -7.28 -10.33
N ARG A 36 13.41 -7.06 -10.85
CA ARG A 36 14.19 -8.14 -11.49
C ARG A 36 14.46 -9.30 -10.54
N ALA A 37 14.74 -9.02 -9.27
CA ALA A 37 14.97 -10.04 -8.27
C ALA A 37 13.71 -10.91 -8.07
N GLU A 38 12.54 -10.28 -8.02
CA GLU A 38 11.26 -10.96 -7.89
C GLU A 38 10.98 -11.88 -9.09
N LEU A 39 11.26 -11.41 -10.31
CA LEU A 39 11.10 -12.21 -11.53
C LEU A 39 12.10 -13.39 -11.61
N THR A 40 13.29 -13.22 -11.02
CA THR A 40 14.33 -14.26 -10.98
C THR A 40 13.98 -15.38 -10.01
N ASN A 41 13.22 -15.08 -8.94
CA ASN A 41 12.68 -16.04 -7.97
C ASN A 41 11.48 -16.84 -8.49
N SER A 42 11.38 -17.03 -9.81
CA SER A 42 10.34 -17.84 -10.44
C SER A 42 10.39 -19.30 -9.99
N THR A 43 9.32 -20.06 -10.27
CA THR A 43 9.25 -21.50 -10.00
C THR A 43 8.93 -22.27 -11.29
N PRO A 44 9.86 -23.10 -11.81
CA PRO A 44 11.23 -23.25 -11.31
C PRO A 44 12.06 -21.98 -11.48
N SER A 45 13.14 -21.86 -10.71
CA SER A 45 13.99 -20.68 -10.71
C SER A 45 14.49 -20.35 -12.10
N TYR A 46 14.55 -19.05 -12.39
CA TYR A 46 15.13 -18.56 -13.62
C TYR A 46 16.58 -19.05 -13.71
N HIS A 47 16.91 -19.65 -14.85
CA HIS A 47 18.25 -20.13 -15.12
C HIS A 47 18.68 -19.68 -16.51
N HIS A 48 19.87 -19.07 -16.55
CA HIS A 48 20.53 -18.64 -17.77
C HIS A 48 22.01 -19.01 -17.66
N GLU A 49 22.59 -19.58 -18.72
CA GLU A 49 23.94 -20.17 -18.74
C GLU A 49 25.06 -19.23 -18.26
N PHE A 50 24.87 -17.92 -18.42
CA PHE A 50 25.82 -16.87 -18.02
C PHE A 50 25.36 -16.02 -16.81
N ASP A 51 24.43 -16.51 -15.99
CA ASP A 51 23.88 -15.82 -14.81
C ASP A 51 23.40 -14.39 -15.09
N ARG A 52 22.85 -14.16 -16.29
CA ARG A 52 22.44 -12.82 -16.72
C ARG A 52 21.07 -12.49 -16.15
N PRO A 53 20.88 -11.33 -15.50
CA PRO A 53 19.59 -10.96 -14.96
C PRO A 53 18.57 -10.70 -16.08
N ILE A 54 17.29 -10.91 -15.78
CA ILE A 54 16.17 -10.44 -16.60
C ILE A 54 16.34 -8.95 -16.80
N ALA A 55 16.08 -8.45 -18.00
CA ALA A 55 16.32 -7.04 -18.29
C ALA A 55 15.16 -6.30 -18.93
N GLY A 56 14.06 -7.01 -19.09
CA GLY A 56 12.78 -6.44 -19.39
C GLY A 56 11.77 -7.55 -19.54
N ILE A 57 10.51 -7.17 -19.49
CA ILE A 57 9.41 -8.04 -19.82
C ILE A 57 8.48 -7.33 -20.80
N LYS A 58 7.85 -8.12 -21.66
CA LYS A 58 6.71 -7.73 -22.46
C LYS A 58 5.50 -8.49 -21.95
N ILE A 59 4.55 -7.78 -21.35
CA ILE A 59 3.25 -8.35 -21.01
C ILE A 59 2.52 -8.67 -22.32
N LEU A 60 1.98 -9.87 -22.41
CA LEU A 60 1.26 -10.34 -23.59
C LEU A 60 -0.25 -10.19 -23.38
N ALA A 61 -0.99 -10.03 -24.48
CA ALA A 61 -2.43 -10.20 -24.43
C ALA A 61 -2.74 -11.65 -24.03
N PRO A 62 -3.69 -11.91 -23.11
CA PRO A 62 -4.02 -13.26 -22.69
C PRO A 62 -4.52 -14.08 -23.88
N GLY A 63 -3.91 -15.25 -24.14
CA GLY A 63 -4.37 -16.20 -25.17
C GLY A 63 -5.58 -17.04 -24.73
N ILE A 64 -6.52 -16.47 -23.96
CA ILE A 64 -7.59 -17.22 -23.27
C ILE A 64 -8.93 -17.04 -23.99
N GLU A 65 -9.64 -18.14 -24.24
CA GLU A 65 -11.07 -18.13 -24.55
C GLU A 65 -11.85 -17.52 -23.37
N VAL A 66 -12.12 -16.21 -23.47
CA VAL A 66 -13.18 -15.30 -22.95
C VAL A 66 -13.89 -15.56 -21.60
N ASN A 67 -13.68 -16.67 -20.89
CA ASN A 67 -14.41 -16.99 -19.65
C ASN A 67 -13.61 -16.72 -18.36
N ASN A 68 -12.32 -16.38 -18.44
CA ASN A 68 -11.54 -15.90 -17.30
C ASN A 68 -11.11 -14.46 -17.56
N ILE A 69 -11.75 -13.56 -16.80
CA ILE A 69 -12.03 -12.18 -17.16
C ILE A 69 -10.79 -11.30 -17.03
N LEU A 70 -10.34 -10.80 -18.16
CA LEU A 70 -9.62 -9.53 -18.28
C LEU A 70 -10.27 -8.68 -19.38
N ARG A 71 -11.51 -8.17 -19.17
CA ARG A 71 -11.99 -6.82 -19.65
C ARG A 71 -13.48 -6.49 -19.48
N PRO A 72 -13.84 -5.20 -19.30
CA PRO A 72 -13.63 -4.10 -20.27
C PRO A 72 -12.97 -2.83 -19.70
N SER A 73 -12.51 -1.95 -20.60
CA SER A 73 -12.08 -0.56 -20.36
C SER A 73 -12.15 -0.03 -18.91
N GLY A 74 -11.00 0.07 -18.23
CA GLY A 74 -10.88 0.98 -17.08
C GLY A 74 -10.15 0.44 -15.86
N THR A 75 -10.50 -0.73 -15.35
CA THR A 75 -9.92 -1.25 -14.09
C THR A 75 -9.91 -2.78 -14.11
N ALA A 76 -8.73 -3.38 -13.94
CA ALA A 76 -8.64 -4.80 -13.63
C ALA A 76 -9.30 -5.03 -12.25
N THR A 77 -10.20 -6.01 -12.15
CA THR A 77 -11.11 -6.14 -11.01
C THR A 77 -10.39 -6.61 -9.74
N ILE A 78 -9.41 -7.50 -9.88
CA ILE A 78 -8.65 -8.09 -8.75
C ILE A 78 -7.45 -7.22 -8.37
N ALA A 79 -6.62 -6.82 -9.35
CA ALA A 79 -5.45 -5.97 -9.10
C ALA A 79 -5.13 -5.07 -10.29
N THR A 80 -4.60 -3.87 -10.04
CA THR A 80 -4.14 -2.93 -11.07
C THR A 80 -2.63 -3.05 -11.27
N LEU A 81 -2.19 -3.35 -12.49
CA LEU A 81 -0.78 -3.27 -12.87
C LEU A 81 -0.47 -1.89 -13.44
N THR A 82 0.63 -1.28 -12.99
CA THR A 82 1.13 0.00 -13.52
C THR A 82 2.59 -0.09 -13.91
N ASN A 83 2.93 0.55 -15.02
CA ASN A 83 4.28 0.78 -15.48
C ASN A 83 4.56 2.28 -15.40
N ASN A 84 5.44 2.70 -14.50
CA ASN A 84 5.74 4.12 -14.27
C ASN A 84 4.47 4.96 -14.06
N ASN A 85 3.60 4.50 -13.16
CA ASN A 85 2.28 5.08 -12.85
C ASN A 85 1.26 5.06 -14.00
N GLN A 86 1.60 4.54 -15.18
CA GLN A 86 0.64 4.32 -16.26
C GLN A 86 0.01 2.93 -16.14
N ILE A 87 -1.32 2.86 -16.20
CA ILE A 87 -2.05 1.59 -16.07
C ILE A 87 -1.85 0.73 -17.32
N LEU A 88 -1.61 -0.57 -17.12
CA LEU A 88 -1.60 -1.56 -18.20
C LEU A 88 -3.03 -1.86 -18.68
N ARG A 89 -3.28 -1.77 -19.99
CA ARG A 89 -4.62 -1.99 -20.58
C ARG A 89 -4.53 -2.69 -21.93
N TYR A 90 -5.17 -3.85 -22.11
CA TYR A 90 -5.54 -4.42 -23.41
C TYR A 90 -6.53 -3.53 -24.20
N VAL A 91 -6.11 -3.14 -25.40
CA VAL A 91 -6.93 -2.40 -26.35
C VAL A 91 -7.01 -3.25 -27.59
N SER A 92 -8.22 -3.73 -27.91
CA SER A 92 -8.43 -4.77 -28.92
C SER A 92 -7.58 -6.01 -28.61
N ASP A 93 -6.42 -6.14 -29.24
CA ASP A 93 -5.53 -7.30 -29.16
C ASP A 93 -4.10 -6.96 -28.67
N GLU A 94 -3.87 -5.74 -28.19
CA GLU A 94 -2.54 -5.28 -27.72
C GLU A 94 -2.57 -4.83 -26.26
N VAL A 95 -1.46 -4.97 -25.53
CA VAL A 95 -1.30 -4.40 -24.18
C VAL A 95 -0.67 -3.02 -24.26
N GLN A 96 -1.43 -1.97 -23.92
CA GLN A 96 -0.86 -0.63 -23.72
C GLN A 96 0.06 -0.61 -22.51
N ASN A 97 1.22 0.03 -22.68
CA ASN A 97 2.30 0.17 -21.70
C ASN A 97 2.90 -1.18 -21.23
N GLY A 98 2.63 -2.28 -21.95
CA GLY A 98 3.06 -3.63 -21.57
C GLY A 98 4.55 -3.92 -21.72
N VAL A 99 5.35 -3.00 -22.27
CA VAL A 99 6.81 -3.12 -22.34
C VAL A 99 7.41 -2.47 -21.10
N ILE A 100 8.15 -3.26 -20.32
CA ILE A 100 8.78 -2.87 -19.06
C ILE A 100 10.25 -3.20 -19.18
N ASP A 101 11.12 -2.20 -19.24
CA ASP A 101 12.57 -2.36 -19.38
C ASP A 101 13.29 -2.48 -18.02
N LYS A 102 14.62 -2.59 -18.05
CA LYS A 102 15.44 -2.73 -16.85
C LYS A 102 15.38 -1.45 -16.01
N GLU A 103 15.33 -0.28 -16.62
CA GLU A 103 15.28 0.99 -15.90
C GLU A 103 14.01 1.07 -15.04
N ILE A 104 12.87 0.65 -15.59
CA ILE A 104 11.60 0.55 -14.85
C ILE A 104 11.68 -0.49 -13.72
N LEU A 105 12.23 -1.68 -13.97
CA LEU A 105 12.34 -2.74 -12.96
C LEU A 105 13.32 -2.38 -11.83
N ASP A 106 14.45 -1.74 -12.16
CA ASP A 106 15.46 -1.30 -11.19
C ASP A 106 14.98 -0.12 -10.35
N ALA A 107 14.23 0.79 -10.95
CA ALA A 107 13.60 1.90 -10.25
C ALA A 107 12.33 1.47 -9.49
N SER A 108 11.95 0.18 -9.51
CA SER A 108 10.76 -0.35 -8.84
C SER A 108 9.44 0.33 -9.28
N LEU A 109 9.39 0.72 -10.56
CA LEU A 109 8.30 1.47 -11.18
C LEU A 109 7.24 0.58 -11.84
N PHE A 110 7.51 -0.71 -12.00
CA PHE A 110 6.48 -1.71 -12.33
C PHE A 110 5.83 -2.20 -11.04
N LYS A 111 4.53 -1.95 -10.89
CA LYS A 111 3.80 -2.15 -9.62
C LYS A 111 2.49 -2.89 -9.83
N VAL A 112 2.07 -3.61 -8.80
CA VAL A 112 0.75 -4.22 -8.67
C VAL A 112 0.04 -3.65 -7.44
N LYS A 113 -1.18 -3.16 -7.62
CA LYS A 113 -2.06 -2.69 -6.53
C LYS A 113 -3.22 -3.66 -6.35
N GLY A 114 -3.44 -4.19 -5.15
CA GLY A 114 -4.59 -5.04 -4.85
C GLY A 114 -5.89 -4.23 -4.82
N ASN A 115 -6.90 -4.62 -5.59
CA ASN A 115 -8.20 -3.94 -5.65
C ASN A 115 -9.29 -4.75 -4.92
N SER A 116 -9.31 -6.07 -5.10
CA SER A 116 -10.27 -6.97 -4.46
C SER A 116 -9.65 -8.34 -4.21
N ILE A 117 -10.15 -9.06 -3.21
CA ILE A 117 -9.65 -10.39 -2.84
C ILE A 117 -9.88 -11.35 -4.01
N GLY A 118 -8.84 -12.07 -4.40
CA GLY A 118 -8.90 -13.03 -5.49
C GLY A 118 -7.53 -13.39 -6.03
N THR A 119 -7.53 -14.30 -6.99
CA THR A 119 -6.33 -14.74 -7.68
C THR A 119 -6.49 -14.59 -9.18
N ASP A 120 -5.48 -14.08 -9.85
CA ASP A 120 -5.44 -13.96 -11.31
C ASP A 120 -4.00 -14.17 -11.82
N TYR A 121 -3.80 -14.21 -13.13
CA TYR A 121 -2.48 -14.20 -13.73
C TYR A 121 -2.40 -13.38 -15.02
N VAL A 122 -1.20 -12.90 -15.33
CA VAL A 122 -0.87 -12.37 -16.66
C VAL A 122 0.27 -13.17 -17.27
N GLU A 123 0.19 -13.38 -18.58
CA GLU A 123 1.28 -13.96 -19.35
C GLU A 123 2.27 -12.86 -19.72
N TYR A 124 3.55 -13.16 -19.57
CA TYR A 124 4.61 -12.25 -19.96
C TYR A 124 5.74 -13.02 -20.63
N THR A 125 6.42 -12.34 -21.53
CA THR A 125 7.69 -12.79 -22.09
C THR A 125 8.80 -12.00 -21.45
N ALA A 126 9.75 -12.66 -20.81
CA ALA A 126 10.96 -12.03 -20.31
C ALA A 126 12.07 -12.07 -21.35
N SER A 127 12.88 -11.03 -21.34
CA SER A 127 14.07 -10.90 -22.18
C SER A 127 15.28 -10.60 -21.29
N ALA A 128 16.38 -11.34 -21.47
CA ALA A 128 17.65 -11.11 -20.76
C ALA A 128 18.69 -10.45 -21.68
N PHE A 129 19.56 -9.58 -21.13
CA PHE A 129 20.66 -8.92 -21.89
C PHE A 129 22.03 -9.46 -21.54
N ASN A 130 22.94 -9.46 -22.52
CA ASN A 130 24.38 -9.38 -22.29
C ASN A 130 24.77 -7.99 -21.74
N SER A 131 25.35 -7.94 -20.54
CA SER A 131 25.58 -6.73 -19.75
C SER A 131 26.59 -5.74 -20.32
N ILE A 132 27.26 -6.03 -21.44
CA ILE A 132 28.40 -5.24 -21.90
C ILE A 132 28.04 -4.22 -23.01
N ALA A 133 26.94 -4.40 -23.76
CA ALA A 133 26.72 -3.57 -24.96
C ALA A 133 25.29 -3.07 -25.22
N ASN A 134 24.28 -3.47 -24.45
CA ASN A 134 22.88 -3.05 -24.67
C ASN A 134 22.42 -3.24 -26.14
N THR A 135 23.07 -4.14 -26.89
CA THR A 135 22.79 -4.37 -28.30
C THR A 135 21.59 -5.31 -28.42
N ILE A 136 20.57 -4.85 -29.11
CA ILE A 136 19.24 -5.45 -29.35
C ILE A 136 19.30 -6.84 -30.06
N SER A 137 20.50 -7.34 -30.40
CA SER A 137 20.68 -8.62 -31.07
C SER A 137 21.04 -9.71 -30.07
N GLY A 138 20.17 -10.71 -29.90
CA GLY A 138 20.41 -11.89 -29.07
C GLY A 138 19.50 -12.05 -27.85
N TYR A 139 18.30 -11.47 -27.86
CA TYR A 139 17.32 -11.72 -26.81
C TYR A 139 16.83 -13.16 -26.83
N ILE A 140 16.81 -13.72 -25.64
CA ILE A 140 16.17 -14.98 -25.36
C ILE A 140 14.74 -14.71 -24.93
N ASN A 141 13.84 -15.22 -25.76
CA ASN A 141 12.38 -15.22 -25.70
C ASN A 141 11.73 -16.26 -24.79
N GLU A 142 11.60 -16.06 -23.47
CA GLU A 142 10.90 -17.06 -22.62
C GLU A 142 9.61 -16.53 -22.01
N SER A 143 8.54 -17.33 -22.09
CA SER A 143 7.20 -16.97 -21.60
C SER A 143 6.88 -17.68 -20.28
N ALA A 144 6.30 -16.95 -19.35
CA ALA A 144 5.80 -17.47 -18.07
C ALA A 144 4.55 -16.73 -17.62
N LYS A 145 3.97 -17.19 -16.50
CA LYS A 145 2.84 -16.55 -15.84
C LYS A 145 3.29 -15.81 -14.60
N LEU A 146 2.78 -14.59 -14.45
CA LEU A 146 2.83 -13.82 -13.22
C LEU A 146 1.49 -13.99 -12.51
N PHE A 147 1.44 -14.86 -11.51
CA PHE A 147 0.27 -15.04 -10.65
C PHE A 147 0.20 -13.92 -9.62
N ILE A 148 -0.99 -13.34 -9.47
CA ILE A 148 -1.29 -12.28 -8.51
C ILE A 148 -2.31 -12.84 -7.54
N ASN A 149 -1.93 -12.94 -6.27
CA ASN A 149 -2.80 -13.37 -5.18
C ASN A 149 -3.10 -12.16 -4.28
N VAL A 150 -4.31 -11.64 -4.39
CA VAL A 150 -4.80 -10.54 -3.57
C VAL A 150 -5.54 -11.11 -2.36
N VAL A 151 -5.07 -10.74 -1.18
CA VAL A 151 -5.59 -11.23 0.09
C VAL A 151 -6.10 -10.07 0.94
N SER A 152 -6.97 -10.37 1.91
CA SER A 152 -7.22 -9.43 3.00
C SER A 152 -6.01 -9.38 3.94
N ALA A 153 -5.83 -8.23 4.57
CA ALA A 153 -5.13 -8.10 5.85
C ALA A 153 -6.14 -7.68 6.91
N VAL A 154 -5.82 -7.98 8.16
CA VAL A 154 -6.57 -7.42 9.29
C VAL A 154 -6.11 -5.97 9.43
N ASN A 155 -7.05 -5.03 9.32
CA ASN A 155 -6.77 -3.62 9.59
C ASN A 155 -6.43 -3.46 11.07
N GLN A 156 -5.35 -2.75 11.38
CA GLN A 156 -4.87 -2.61 12.75
C GLN A 156 -5.49 -1.36 13.40
N PRO A 157 -5.64 -1.34 14.73
CA PRO A 157 -6.01 -0.12 15.42
C PRO A 157 -4.92 0.97 15.26
N PRO A 158 -5.23 2.24 15.56
CA PRO A 158 -4.25 3.31 15.54
C PRO A 158 -3.03 2.96 16.39
N ASN A 159 -1.84 3.29 15.92
CA ASN A 159 -0.58 2.96 16.58
C ASN A 159 0.10 4.16 17.25
N SER A 160 -0.50 5.34 17.14
CA SER A 160 -0.03 6.56 17.78
C SER A 160 -1.21 7.43 18.15
N ILE A 161 -1.37 7.71 19.43
CA ILE A 161 -2.20 8.80 19.95
C ILE A 161 -1.42 9.49 21.07
N GLY A 162 -1.39 10.81 21.06
CA GLY A 162 -0.73 11.60 22.08
C GLY A 162 -1.71 12.12 23.11
N ASN A 163 -1.16 12.63 24.21
CA ASN A 163 -1.95 13.47 25.10
C ASN A 163 -2.01 14.90 24.56
N ASN A 164 -3.05 15.62 24.97
CA ASN A 164 -3.15 17.05 24.79
C ASN A 164 -3.69 17.70 26.09
N THR A 165 -3.28 18.94 26.34
CA THR A 165 -3.77 19.75 27.46
C THR A 165 -4.52 20.92 26.89
N ILE A 166 -5.76 21.13 27.34
CA ILE A 166 -6.61 22.20 26.83
C ILE A 166 -6.57 23.36 27.83
N ASP A 167 -6.07 24.50 27.38
CA ASP A 167 -6.20 25.75 28.10
C ASP A 167 -7.63 26.27 27.93
N CYS A 168 -8.35 26.37 29.04
CA CYS A 168 -9.69 26.96 29.05
C CYS A 168 -9.69 28.18 29.98
N PRO A 169 -9.99 29.38 29.46
CA PRO A 169 -10.15 30.56 30.30
C PRO A 169 -11.43 30.47 31.15
N ILE A 170 -11.37 31.00 32.37
CA ILE A 170 -12.54 31.04 33.27
C ILE A 170 -13.69 31.80 32.61
N GLY A 171 -14.89 31.19 32.62
CA GLY A 171 -16.12 31.77 32.07
C GLY A 171 -16.23 31.72 30.54
N MET A 172 -15.27 31.11 29.83
CA MET A 172 -15.30 30.97 28.37
C MET A 172 -15.61 29.53 27.94
N LEU A 173 -16.30 29.40 26.79
CA LEU A 173 -16.53 28.11 26.13
C LEU A 173 -15.45 27.87 25.07
N VAL A 174 -14.69 26.79 25.23
CA VAL A 174 -13.66 26.36 24.28
C VAL A 174 -14.18 25.17 23.48
N PRO A 175 -14.30 25.27 22.14
CA PRO A 175 -14.70 24.13 21.31
C PRO A 175 -13.59 23.08 21.26
N LEU A 176 -13.96 21.81 21.43
CA LEU A 176 -13.06 20.66 21.28
C LEU A 176 -13.33 20.01 19.92
N ASN A 177 -12.58 20.44 18.91
CA ASN A 177 -12.66 19.86 17.57
C ASN A 177 -11.81 18.59 17.45
N ILE A 178 -11.87 17.91 16.31
CA ILE A 178 -11.12 16.66 16.09
C ILE A 178 -9.60 16.85 16.19
N ASN A 179 -9.07 18.03 15.86
CA ASN A 179 -7.63 18.31 15.92
C ASN A 179 -7.09 18.22 17.35
N VAL A 180 -7.87 18.63 18.34
CA VAL A 180 -7.51 18.51 19.77
C VAL A 180 -7.17 17.07 20.16
N PHE A 181 -7.82 16.09 19.51
CA PHE A 181 -7.66 14.66 19.78
C PHE A 181 -6.74 13.94 18.76
N THR A 182 -6.21 14.65 17.77
CA THR A 182 -5.48 14.03 16.65
C THR A 182 -4.22 14.81 16.32
N VAL A 183 -4.34 15.99 15.72
CA VAL A 183 -3.23 16.81 15.22
C VAL A 183 -2.47 17.50 16.35
N ASP A 184 -3.18 18.03 17.33
CA ASP A 184 -2.61 18.83 18.42
C ASP A 184 -2.06 17.98 19.56
N THR A 185 -2.05 16.66 19.38
CA THR A 185 -1.54 15.69 20.35
C THR A 185 -0.06 15.42 20.12
N THR A 186 0.66 15.03 21.18
CA THR A 186 2.08 14.63 21.05
C THR A 186 2.30 13.23 21.63
N PRO A 187 2.63 12.21 20.79
CA PRO A 187 2.70 12.27 19.32
C PRO A 187 1.33 12.49 18.66
N PRO A 188 1.25 12.99 17.42
CA PRO A 188 -0.03 13.11 16.72
C PRO A 188 -0.65 11.73 16.42
N TYR A 189 -1.94 11.73 16.09
CA TYR A 189 -2.63 10.53 15.61
C TYR A 189 -1.88 9.87 14.45
N GLY A 190 -1.72 8.54 14.53
CA GLY A 190 -1.13 7.72 13.49
C GLY A 190 -1.80 6.37 13.40
N ASP A 191 -2.00 5.91 12.17
CA ASP A 191 -2.58 4.63 11.82
C ASP A 191 -1.65 3.88 10.86
N PRO A 192 -1.38 2.56 11.05
CA PRO A 192 -0.46 1.82 10.20
C PRO A 192 -0.86 1.77 8.71
N GLU A 193 -2.16 1.77 8.45
CA GLU A 193 -2.75 1.72 7.11
C GLU A 193 -3.07 3.14 6.54
N GLY A 194 -2.98 4.17 7.39
CA GLY A 194 -3.26 5.56 7.04
C GLY A 194 -4.74 5.93 7.10
N ASP A 195 -5.54 5.13 7.83
CA ASP A 195 -6.97 5.35 7.99
C ASP A 195 -7.28 6.55 8.88
N ALA A 196 -8.33 7.28 8.52
CA ALA A 196 -8.77 8.45 9.25
C ALA A 196 -9.40 8.08 10.62
N PRO A 197 -9.39 8.99 11.60
CA PRO A 197 -10.15 8.85 12.84
C PRO A 197 -11.64 8.68 12.57
N LEU A 198 -12.26 7.65 13.17
CA LEU A 198 -13.70 7.39 13.10
C LEU A 198 -14.43 8.01 14.29
N LYS A 199 -13.96 7.75 15.50
CA LYS A 199 -14.59 8.17 16.74
C LYS A 199 -13.59 8.25 17.89
N ILE A 200 -13.92 9.05 18.89
CA ILE A 200 -13.19 9.11 20.16
C ILE A 200 -14.04 8.53 21.29
N ILE A 201 -13.40 8.05 22.34
CA ILE A 201 -14.03 7.76 23.63
C ILE A 201 -13.33 8.58 24.71
N ILE A 202 -14.10 9.14 25.64
CA ILE A 202 -13.56 9.90 26.78
C ILE A 202 -13.61 9.03 28.05
N PRO A 203 -12.58 8.22 28.36
CA PRO A 203 -12.53 7.39 29.56
C PRO A 203 -12.45 8.19 30.87
N ASN A 204 -11.85 9.38 30.87
CA ASN A 204 -11.69 10.15 32.11
C ASN A 204 -11.50 11.66 31.89
N ILE A 205 -12.24 12.45 32.65
CA ILE A 205 -12.09 13.91 32.76
C ILE A 205 -11.63 14.21 34.18
N GLN A 206 -10.42 14.76 34.33
CA GLN A 206 -9.88 15.19 35.63
C GLN A 206 -9.72 16.70 35.66
N GLY A 207 -10.27 17.36 36.68
CA GLY A 207 -10.21 18.81 36.86
C GLY A 207 -11.61 19.41 37.04
N ASP A 208 -11.66 20.74 37.02
CA ASP A 208 -12.89 21.51 37.28
C ASP A 208 -13.64 21.91 36.01
N ALA A 209 -13.09 21.65 34.82
CA ALA A 209 -13.80 21.97 33.58
C ALA A 209 -15.02 21.07 33.43
N ILE A 210 -16.10 21.67 32.96
CA ILE A 210 -17.31 20.96 32.57
C ILE A 210 -17.27 20.83 31.05
N VAL A 211 -17.20 19.59 30.58
CA VAL A 211 -17.29 19.25 29.16
C VAL A 211 -18.75 18.97 28.82
N THR A 212 -19.23 19.56 27.74
CA THR A 212 -20.62 19.42 27.26
C THR A 212 -20.64 19.05 25.79
N PHE A 213 -21.61 18.24 25.39
CA PHE A 213 -21.94 17.91 24.02
C PHE A 213 -23.38 18.36 23.74
N ASN A 214 -23.58 19.26 22.79
CA ASN A 214 -24.89 19.87 22.51
C ASN A 214 -25.59 20.41 23.77
N GLY A 215 -24.81 20.99 24.70
CA GLY A 215 -25.28 21.53 25.97
C GLY A 215 -25.54 20.51 27.09
N ILE A 216 -25.39 19.21 26.82
CA ILE A 216 -25.52 18.14 27.81
C ILE A 216 -24.14 17.79 28.36
N ARG A 217 -23.99 17.65 29.67
CA ARG A 217 -22.71 17.30 30.30
C ARG A 217 -22.25 15.93 29.82
N VAL A 218 -21.00 15.86 29.37
CA VAL A 218 -20.33 14.63 28.98
C VAL A 218 -19.99 13.81 30.21
N ILE A 219 -20.21 12.50 30.12
CA ILE A 219 -19.85 11.54 31.16
C ILE A 219 -18.72 10.62 30.68
N ASN A 220 -17.99 10.03 31.62
CA ASN A 220 -16.92 9.08 31.30
C ASN A 220 -17.46 7.88 30.51
N GLY A 221 -16.68 7.42 29.54
CA GLY A 221 -17.02 6.34 28.62
C GLY A 221 -17.91 6.75 27.45
N GLN A 222 -18.27 8.03 27.33
CA GLN A 222 -19.07 8.49 26.19
C GLN A 222 -18.24 8.54 24.91
N GLU A 223 -18.83 8.03 23.82
CA GLU A 223 -18.24 8.03 22.49
C GLU A 223 -18.77 9.20 21.64
N PHE A 224 -17.92 9.73 20.77
CA PHE A 224 -18.26 10.79 19.83
C PHE A 224 -17.64 10.50 18.46
N PHE A 225 -18.45 10.57 17.40
CA PHE A 225 -17.93 10.44 16.04
C PHE A 225 -17.09 11.66 15.65
N ALA A 226 -16.09 11.47 14.79
CA ALA A 226 -15.25 12.55 14.29
C ALA A 226 -16.08 13.69 13.65
N THR A 227 -17.18 13.35 12.98
CA THR A 227 -18.11 14.33 12.38
C THR A 227 -18.79 15.24 13.40
N ASN A 228 -19.06 14.75 14.62
CA ASN A 228 -19.61 15.59 15.71
C ASN A 228 -18.57 16.57 16.28
N LEU A 229 -17.28 16.25 16.15
CA LEU A 229 -16.19 17.10 16.60
C LEU A 229 -15.88 18.20 15.57
N GLU A 230 -16.07 17.92 14.28
CA GLU A 230 -15.94 18.91 13.21
C GLU A 230 -17.01 20.02 13.29
N SER A 231 -18.21 19.70 13.78
CA SER A 231 -19.28 20.69 14.00
C SER A 231 -19.11 21.55 15.27
N GLY A 232 -18.09 21.27 16.10
CA GLY A 232 -17.80 22.02 17.32
C GLY A 232 -18.86 21.85 18.43
N GLU A 233 -19.57 20.72 18.41
CA GLU A 233 -20.66 20.40 19.34
C GLU A 233 -20.16 20.08 20.75
N ILE A 234 -18.89 19.66 20.89
CA ILE A 234 -18.24 19.47 22.17
C ILE A 234 -17.54 20.75 22.61
N LYS A 235 -17.82 21.19 23.84
CA LYS A 235 -17.23 22.39 24.44
C LYS A 235 -16.80 22.13 25.87
N ALA A 236 -15.63 22.63 26.25
CA ALA A 236 -15.18 22.72 27.63
C ALA A 236 -15.39 24.13 28.18
N PHE A 237 -15.74 24.25 29.45
CA PHE A 237 -15.77 25.53 30.15
C PHE A 237 -15.34 25.40 31.61
N TYR A 238 -14.64 26.39 32.15
CA TYR A 238 -14.45 26.54 33.59
C TYR A 238 -15.51 27.46 34.19
N PRO A 239 -16.25 27.02 35.22
CA PRO A 239 -17.21 27.86 35.93
C PRO A 239 -16.55 29.11 36.56
N PRO A 240 -17.28 30.23 36.67
CA PRO A 240 -16.86 31.32 37.54
C PRO A 240 -16.65 30.83 38.98
N GLY A 241 -15.51 31.17 39.59
CA GLY A 241 -15.14 30.73 40.94
C GLY A 241 -14.20 29.52 40.99
N THR A 242 -13.84 28.93 39.85
CA THR A 242 -12.71 27.99 39.76
C THR A 242 -11.41 28.71 40.15
N ALA A 243 -10.55 28.05 40.94
CA ALA A 243 -9.27 28.61 41.34
C ALA A 243 -8.34 28.81 40.13
N GLU A 244 -7.57 29.89 40.12
CA GLU A 244 -6.56 30.10 39.08
C GLU A 244 -5.50 28.99 39.11
N GLY A 245 -5.04 28.57 37.93
CA GLY A 245 -4.00 27.53 37.78
C GLY A 245 -4.50 26.09 37.83
N VAL A 246 -5.82 25.84 37.90
CA VAL A 246 -6.39 24.50 37.75
C VAL A 246 -6.29 24.05 36.28
N VAL A 247 -5.71 22.88 36.05
CA VAL A 247 -5.59 22.26 34.73
C VAL A 247 -6.58 21.09 34.63
N THR A 248 -7.30 21.01 33.52
CA THR A 248 -8.16 19.87 33.21
C THR A 248 -7.42 18.97 32.23
N THR A 249 -7.28 17.71 32.60
CA THR A 249 -6.76 16.67 31.72
C THR A 249 -7.92 15.82 31.22
N ILE A 250 -8.06 15.73 29.89
CA ILE A 250 -9.00 14.83 29.24
C ILE A 250 -8.20 13.66 28.71
N LYS A 251 -8.41 12.47 29.28
CA LYS A 251 -7.92 11.24 28.68
C LYS A 251 -8.93 10.77 27.65
N PHE A 252 -8.45 10.39 26.48
CA PHE A 252 -9.24 9.92 25.34
C PHE A 252 -8.52 8.78 24.65
N ASP A 253 -9.28 7.99 23.91
CA ASP A 253 -8.76 7.02 22.95
C ASP A 253 -9.50 7.23 21.62
N VAL A 254 -8.84 6.89 20.50
CA VAL A 254 -9.32 7.11 19.14
C VAL A 254 -9.42 5.76 18.43
N ALA A 255 -10.54 5.55 17.73
CA ALA A 255 -10.71 4.44 16.80
C ALA A 255 -10.63 4.93 15.37
N ASP A 256 -10.08 4.12 14.46
CA ASP A 256 -9.98 4.41 13.04
C ASP A 256 -11.16 3.85 12.22
N VAL A 257 -11.28 4.30 10.97
CA VAL A 257 -12.34 3.87 10.03
C VAL A 257 -12.14 2.44 9.52
N GLY A 258 -10.90 1.98 9.43
CA GLY A 258 -10.53 0.73 8.79
C GLY A 258 -10.72 -0.51 9.66
N SER A 259 -10.28 -0.47 10.92
CA SER A 259 -10.45 -1.52 11.92
C SER A 259 -11.69 -1.32 12.79
N GLY A 260 -12.08 -0.06 13.03
CA GLY A 260 -13.13 0.30 13.99
C GLY A 260 -12.74 0.06 15.45
N GLN A 261 -11.46 -0.23 15.73
CA GLN A 261 -10.93 -0.53 17.05
C GLN A 261 -10.21 0.68 17.63
N TYR A 262 -10.30 0.83 18.94
CA TYR A 262 -9.53 1.84 19.67
C TYR A 262 -8.05 1.48 19.74
N SER A 263 -7.18 2.48 19.85
CA SER A 263 -5.72 2.29 19.91
C SER A 263 -5.29 1.45 21.11
N GLY A 264 -5.98 1.58 22.24
CA GLY A 264 -5.61 0.94 23.50
C GLY A 264 -4.35 1.53 24.16
N LEU A 265 -3.93 2.73 23.76
CA LEU A 265 -2.76 3.45 24.26
C LEU A 265 -3.05 4.33 25.48
#